data_AF-A0A0K0G1S4-F1
#
_entry.id   AF-A0A0K0G1S4-F1
#
_cell.length_a   1.000
_cell.length_b   1.000
_cell.length_c   1.000
_cell.angle_alpha   90.00
_cell.angle_beta   90.00
_cell.angle_gamma   90.00
#
_symmetry.space_group_name_H-M   'P 1'
#
loop_
_entity.id
_entity.type
_entity.pdbx_description
1 polymer ?
#
loop_
_entity_poly.entity_id
_entity_poly.type
_entity_poly.pdbx_seq_one_letter_code
_entity_poly.pdbx_strand_id
1 'polypeptide(L)'
;MSNEKIVLDPLLSRNWTFLISNFNKLITFLEKASELEFEEDYKVPIAIISDVQRLEESIMGLCYGVFRSRIENLRLDWRIFGNVFDSFFLTLREKSCLFEKILIEINKKTLDKYLIQVNDVPKSYRWTKKPMSESHLQYLTSIVDYLKKLEDDFNTYGVEDEVKEKKIIEVREYVKDTFNRLSSNLIQPIQQTFSSLQRFKNREDENASNVSGSSSDEAKMLKQLENNMATWADIQKLANEFQVAQHFEGEKKLSDS
;
A
#
# COMPACT_ATOMS: atom_id res chain seq x y z
N MET A 1 47.72 -37.93 -5.53
CA MET A 1 46.44 -37.18 -5.50
C MET A 1 45.35 -38.21 -5.22
N SER A 2 44.64 -38.11 -4.09
CA SER A 2 43.64 -39.12 -3.71
C SER A 2 42.46 -39.10 -4.70
N ASN A 3 41.92 -40.28 -5.02
CA ASN A 3 40.76 -40.44 -5.91
C ASN A 3 39.55 -39.58 -5.49
N GLU A 4 39.45 -39.21 -4.22
CA GLU A 4 38.47 -38.24 -3.72
C GLU A 4 38.56 -36.88 -4.40
N LYS A 5 39.77 -36.34 -4.62
CA LYS A 5 39.94 -35.03 -5.25
C LYS A 5 39.47 -35.01 -6.71
N ILE A 6 39.66 -36.13 -7.42
CA ILE A 6 39.24 -36.32 -8.82
C ILE A 6 37.70 -36.33 -8.95
N VAL A 7 37.00 -36.81 -7.92
CA VAL A 7 35.53 -36.93 -7.90
C VAL A 7 34.85 -35.70 -7.28
N LEU A 8 35.47 -35.05 -6.30
CA LEU A 8 34.93 -33.88 -5.61
C LEU A 8 34.87 -32.63 -6.51
N ASP A 9 35.92 -32.34 -7.27
CA ASP A 9 35.98 -31.11 -8.08
C ASP A 9 34.87 -31.05 -9.15
N PRO A 10 34.59 -32.12 -9.93
CA PRO A 10 33.48 -32.14 -10.88
C PRO A 10 32.10 -32.04 -10.21
N LEU A 11 31.92 -32.68 -9.04
CA LEU A 11 30.65 -32.64 -8.32
C LEU A 11 30.37 -31.27 -7.72
N LEU A 12 31.37 -30.62 -7.14
CA LEU A 12 31.28 -29.25 -6.64
C LEU A 12 30.99 -28.28 -7.78
N SER A 13 31.70 -28.41 -8.91
CA SER A 13 31.45 -27.61 -10.11
C SER A 13 30.01 -27.77 -10.62
N ARG A 14 29.52 -29.01 -10.75
CA ARG A 14 28.19 -29.29 -11.28
C ARG A 14 27.06 -28.80 -10.36
N ASN A 15 27.20 -28.99 -9.05
CA ASN A 15 26.25 -28.49 -8.05
C ASN A 15 26.22 -26.96 -8.05
N TRP A 16 27.39 -26.32 -8.16
CA TRP A 16 27.49 -24.87 -8.22
C TRP A 16 26.84 -24.31 -9.49
N THR A 17 27.16 -24.88 -10.66
CA THR A 17 26.52 -24.49 -11.93
C THR A 17 25.00 -24.65 -11.88
N PHE A 18 24.51 -25.74 -11.28
CA PHE A 18 23.07 -25.94 -11.10
C PHE A 18 22.45 -24.84 -10.23
N LEU A 19 23.06 -24.50 -9.09
CA LEU A 19 22.55 -23.46 -8.20
C LEU A 19 22.48 -22.09 -8.89
N ILE A 20 23.59 -21.67 -9.51
CA ILE A 20 23.66 -20.40 -10.24
C ILE A 20 22.68 -20.37 -11.42
N SER A 21 22.49 -21.49 -12.12
CA SER A 21 21.49 -21.57 -13.19
C SER A 21 20.06 -21.35 -12.67
N ASN A 22 19.73 -21.89 -11.49
CA ASN A 22 18.40 -21.68 -10.90
C ASN A 22 18.22 -20.24 -10.40
N PHE A 23 19.26 -19.63 -9.82
CA PHE A 23 19.23 -18.22 -9.45
C PHE A 23 18.96 -17.33 -10.67
N ASN A 24 19.69 -17.54 -11.76
CA ASN A 24 19.48 -16.78 -12.99
C ASN A 24 18.06 -16.98 -13.55
N LYS A 25 17.54 -18.21 -13.56
CA LYS A 25 16.17 -18.48 -14.02
C LYS A 25 15.12 -17.75 -13.19
N LEU A 26 15.30 -17.71 -11.86
CA LEU A 26 14.42 -16.97 -10.98
C LEU A 26 14.49 -15.47 -11.24
N ILE A 27 15.69 -14.90 -11.33
CA ILE A 27 15.85 -13.46 -11.60
C ILE A 27 15.20 -13.11 -12.95
N THR A 28 15.42 -13.90 -14.00
CA THR A 28 14.77 -13.71 -15.31
C THR A 28 13.25 -13.85 -15.22
N PHE A 29 12.74 -14.77 -14.40
CA PHE A 29 11.29 -14.87 -14.15
C PHE A 29 10.75 -13.60 -13.49
N LEU A 30 11.40 -13.10 -12.43
CA LEU A 30 11.00 -11.88 -11.74
C LEU A 30 11.06 -10.65 -12.65
N GLU A 31 12.05 -10.57 -13.53
CA GLU A 31 12.15 -9.52 -14.55
C GLU A 31 10.96 -9.54 -15.49
N LYS A 32 10.67 -10.68 -16.12
CA LYS A 32 9.54 -10.81 -17.02
C LYS A 32 8.21 -10.57 -16.32
N ALA A 33 8.08 -11.05 -15.08
CA ALA A 33 6.87 -10.83 -14.28
C ALA A 33 6.67 -9.34 -13.96
N SER A 34 7.74 -8.56 -13.79
CA SER A 34 7.64 -7.12 -13.53
C SER A 34 7.20 -6.30 -14.74
N GLU A 35 7.31 -6.86 -15.96
CA GLU A 35 6.88 -6.23 -17.22
C GLU A 35 5.39 -6.50 -17.52
N LEU A 36 4.71 -7.33 -16.72
CA LEU A 36 3.30 -7.63 -16.93
C LEU A 36 2.42 -6.43 -16.56
N GLU A 37 1.34 -6.25 -17.32
CA GLU A 37 0.26 -5.34 -16.94
C GLU A 37 -0.65 -6.04 -15.93
N PHE A 38 -0.78 -5.45 -14.74
CA PHE A 38 -1.54 -6.03 -13.64
C PHE A 38 -3.00 -5.57 -13.58
N GLU A 39 -3.49 -4.71 -14.49
CA GLU A 39 -4.92 -4.27 -14.64
C GLU A 39 -5.80 -4.18 -13.37
N GLU A 40 -5.24 -3.81 -12.21
CA GLU A 40 -5.88 -3.74 -10.87
C GLU A 40 -5.82 -4.98 -9.97
N ASP A 41 -5.24 -6.08 -10.45
CA ASP A 41 -4.89 -7.24 -9.63
C ASP A 41 -3.60 -7.00 -8.83
N TYR A 42 -3.77 -6.39 -7.66
CA TYR A 42 -2.70 -6.18 -6.71
C TYR A 42 -2.25 -7.47 -5.99
N LYS A 43 -2.99 -8.58 -6.11
CA LYS A 43 -2.71 -9.81 -5.35
C LYS A 43 -1.49 -10.55 -5.88
N VAL A 44 -1.27 -10.53 -7.20
CA VAL A 44 -0.10 -11.16 -7.80
C VAL A 44 1.21 -10.52 -7.30
N PRO A 45 1.35 -9.17 -7.29
CA PRO A 45 2.49 -8.53 -6.63
C PRO A 45 2.68 -8.93 -5.16
N ILE A 46 1.59 -9.01 -4.36
CA ILE A 46 1.69 -9.46 -2.96
C ILE A 46 2.23 -10.90 -2.86
N ALA A 47 1.71 -11.80 -3.69
CA ALA A 47 2.16 -13.19 -3.72
C ALA A 47 3.66 -13.29 -4.05
N ILE A 48 4.11 -12.52 -5.06
CA ILE A 48 5.53 -12.49 -5.46
C ILE A 48 6.41 -11.95 -4.33
N ILE A 49 6.00 -10.88 -3.64
CA ILE A 49 6.74 -10.33 -2.49
C ILE A 49 6.90 -11.40 -1.40
N SER A 50 5.80 -12.07 -1.02
CA SER A 50 5.82 -13.17 -0.04
C SER A 50 6.75 -14.30 -0.47
N ASP A 51 6.65 -14.75 -1.73
CA ASP A 51 7.46 -15.86 -2.24
C ASP A 51 8.95 -15.50 -2.27
N VAL A 52 9.30 -14.26 -2.62
CA VAL A 52 10.69 -13.77 -2.59
C VAL A 52 11.23 -13.74 -1.16
N GLN A 53 10.45 -13.26 -0.18
CA GLN A 53 10.85 -13.27 1.24
C GLN A 53 11.12 -14.69 1.76
N ARG A 54 10.17 -15.61 1.53
CA ARG A 54 10.31 -17.02 1.95
C ARG A 54 11.50 -17.70 1.29
N LEU A 55 11.74 -17.39 0.02
CA LEU A 55 12.87 -17.94 -0.71
C LEU A 55 14.19 -17.38 -0.18
N GLU A 56 14.27 -16.07 0.09
CA GLU A 56 15.44 -15.44 0.69
C GLU A 56 15.77 -16.13 2.03
N GLU A 57 14.79 -16.27 2.92
CA GLU A 57 14.96 -16.94 4.22
C GLU A 57 15.43 -18.39 4.05
N SER A 58 14.79 -19.15 3.16
CA SER A 58 15.13 -20.55 2.88
C SER A 58 16.56 -20.70 2.34
N ILE A 59 16.95 -19.84 1.40
CA ILE A 59 18.30 -19.87 0.81
C ILE A 59 19.32 -19.41 1.83
N MET A 60 19.04 -18.37 2.64
CA MET A 60 19.92 -17.96 3.73
C MET A 60 20.17 -19.09 4.72
N GLY A 61 19.13 -19.80 5.14
CA GLY A 61 19.23 -20.96 6.02
C GLY A 61 20.11 -22.07 5.42
N LEU A 62 19.95 -22.36 4.13
CA LEU A 62 20.81 -23.33 3.42
C LEU A 62 22.26 -22.85 3.31
N CYS A 63 22.48 -21.59 2.95
CA CYS A 63 23.81 -21.04 2.72
C CYS A 63 24.62 -20.96 4.01
N TYR A 64 24.06 -20.27 5.01
CA TYR A 64 24.76 -19.97 6.26
C TYR A 64 24.64 -21.09 7.29
N GLY A 65 23.55 -21.87 7.26
CA GLY A 65 23.34 -22.99 8.18
C GLY A 65 23.97 -24.31 7.72
N VAL A 66 24.01 -24.58 6.41
CA VAL A 66 24.44 -25.90 5.89
C VAL A 66 25.72 -25.81 5.05
N PHE A 67 25.73 -24.98 3.99
CA PHE A 67 26.85 -24.96 3.05
C PHE A 67 28.11 -24.37 3.66
N ARG A 68 28.00 -23.29 4.42
CA ARG A 68 29.15 -22.65 5.06
C ARG A 68 29.97 -23.63 5.88
N SER A 69 29.35 -24.33 6.84
CA SER A 69 30.04 -25.31 7.69
C SER A 69 30.66 -26.44 6.86
N ARG A 70 29.96 -26.95 5.84
CA ARG A 70 30.48 -28.03 4.99
C ARG A 70 31.71 -27.59 4.17
N ILE A 71 31.69 -26.38 3.62
CA ILE A 71 32.79 -25.82 2.82
C ILE A 71 34.01 -25.53 3.71
N GLU A 72 33.78 -24.93 4.89
CA GLU A 72 34.83 -24.67 5.88
C GLU A 72 35.47 -25.98 6.37
N ASN A 73 34.68 -27.05 6.59
CA ASN A 73 35.18 -28.38 6.94
C ASN A 73 36.06 -29.02 5.86
N LEU A 74 35.83 -28.68 4.59
CA LEU A 74 36.68 -29.10 3.46
C LEU A 74 37.94 -28.22 3.31
N ARG A 75 38.16 -27.25 4.22
CA ARG A 75 39.25 -26.26 4.16
C ARG A 75 39.22 -25.42 2.88
N LEU A 76 38.05 -25.22 2.31
CA LEU A 76 37.82 -24.32 1.18
C LEU A 76 37.46 -22.93 1.69
N ASP A 77 37.86 -21.89 0.95
CA ASP A 77 37.50 -20.51 1.31
C ASP A 77 36.02 -20.23 1.01
N TRP A 78 35.23 -20.03 2.06
CA TRP A 78 33.82 -19.68 1.96
C TRP A 78 33.59 -18.32 1.30
N ARG A 79 34.54 -17.37 1.37
CA ARG A 79 34.33 -15.98 0.92
C ARG A 79 33.92 -15.89 -0.54
N ILE A 80 34.48 -16.76 -1.39
CA ILE A 80 34.16 -16.80 -2.83
C ILE A 80 32.68 -17.16 -3.03
N PHE A 81 32.15 -18.08 -2.24
CA PHE A 81 30.74 -18.50 -2.29
C PHE A 81 29.83 -17.45 -1.66
N GLY A 82 30.23 -16.90 -0.50
CA GLY A 82 29.52 -15.84 0.21
C GLY A 82 29.23 -14.64 -0.69
N ASN A 83 30.25 -14.14 -1.40
CA ASN A 83 30.09 -12.99 -2.31
C ASN A 83 29.04 -13.22 -3.41
N VAL A 84 28.89 -14.46 -3.89
CA VAL A 84 27.90 -14.80 -4.91
C VAL A 84 26.49 -14.83 -4.33
N PHE A 85 26.34 -15.38 -3.12
CA PHE A 85 25.07 -15.33 -2.40
C PHE A 85 24.67 -13.91 -2.03
N ASP A 86 25.60 -13.10 -1.55
CA ASP A 86 25.34 -11.70 -1.20
C ASP A 86 24.88 -10.90 -2.43
N SER A 87 25.54 -11.08 -3.58
CA SER A 87 25.12 -10.48 -4.85
C SER A 87 23.71 -10.93 -5.27
N PHE A 88 23.40 -12.22 -5.11
CA PHE A 88 22.07 -12.75 -5.41
C PHE A 88 21.00 -12.20 -4.47
N PHE A 89 21.24 -12.13 -3.16
CA PHE A 89 20.31 -11.56 -2.20
C PHE A 89 20.07 -10.07 -2.43
N LEU A 90 21.11 -9.30 -2.77
CA LEU A 90 20.95 -7.91 -3.18
C LEU A 90 20.01 -7.79 -4.38
N THR A 91 20.21 -8.64 -5.40
CA THR A 91 19.35 -8.64 -6.59
C THR A 91 17.91 -9.06 -6.24
N LEU A 92 17.70 -10.07 -5.39
CA LEU A 92 16.37 -10.47 -4.94
C LEU A 92 15.64 -9.34 -4.22
N ARG A 93 16.32 -8.64 -3.31
CA ARG A 93 15.76 -7.48 -2.59
C ARG A 93 15.39 -6.36 -3.54
N GLU A 94 16.23 -6.06 -4.53
CA GLU A 94 15.91 -5.09 -5.58
C GLU A 94 14.64 -5.48 -6.35
N LYS A 95 14.49 -6.77 -6.72
CA LYS A 95 13.27 -7.25 -7.38
C LYS A 95 12.06 -7.18 -6.45
N SER A 96 12.19 -7.54 -5.16
CA SER A 96 11.12 -7.40 -4.18
C SER A 96 10.65 -5.94 -4.07
N CYS A 97 11.58 -5.00 -3.95
CA CYS A 97 11.28 -3.57 -3.90
C CYS A 97 10.60 -3.06 -5.17
N LEU A 98 10.89 -3.65 -6.34
CA LEU A 98 10.19 -3.34 -7.58
C LEU A 98 8.73 -3.77 -7.52
N PHE A 99 8.44 -5.00 -7.07
CA PHE A 99 7.07 -5.47 -6.89
C PHE A 99 6.31 -4.69 -5.82
N GLU A 100 6.96 -4.27 -4.74
CA GLU A 100 6.38 -3.34 -3.76
C GLU A 100 5.93 -2.03 -4.40
N LYS A 101 6.74 -1.46 -5.31
CA LYS A 101 6.36 -0.23 -6.04
C LYS A 101 5.18 -0.48 -6.96
N ILE A 102 5.20 -1.59 -7.72
CA ILE A 102 4.09 -1.98 -8.61
C ILE A 102 2.79 -2.12 -7.80
N LEU A 103 2.87 -2.81 -6.66
CA LEU A 103 1.76 -2.97 -5.72
C LEU A 103 1.17 -1.63 -5.29
N ILE A 104 2.02 -0.71 -4.84
CA ILE A 104 1.59 0.62 -4.40
C ILE A 104 0.91 1.38 -5.55
N GLU A 105 1.48 1.38 -6.75
CA GLU A 105 0.91 2.10 -7.89
C GLU A 105 -0.45 1.54 -8.32
N ILE A 106 -0.65 0.22 -8.27
CA ILE A 106 -1.95 -0.40 -8.53
C ILE A 106 -3.00 0.05 -7.50
N ASN A 107 -2.63 0.05 -6.21
CA ASN A 107 -3.53 0.48 -5.14
C ASN A 107 -3.88 1.96 -5.28
N LYS A 108 -2.91 2.84 -5.57
CA LYS A 108 -3.14 4.26 -5.82
C LYS A 108 -4.15 4.49 -6.93
N LYS A 109 -3.94 3.84 -8.10
CA LYS A 109 -4.86 3.94 -9.24
C LYS A 109 -6.28 3.49 -8.90
N THR A 110 -6.41 2.42 -8.12
CA THR A 110 -7.72 1.92 -7.68
C THR A 110 -8.40 2.90 -6.72
N LEU A 111 -7.64 3.44 -5.76
CA LEU A 111 -8.13 4.39 -4.77
C LEU A 111 -8.52 5.73 -5.37
N ASP A 112 -7.81 6.20 -6.41
CA ASP A 112 -8.16 7.40 -7.16
C ASP A 112 -9.59 7.35 -7.71
N LYS A 113 -10.08 6.17 -8.13
CA LYS A 113 -11.46 5.98 -8.60
C LYS A 113 -12.50 6.26 -7.51
N TYR A 114 -12.18 5.98 -6.25
CA TYR A 114 -13.04 6.31 -5.12
C TYR A 114 -12.88 7.77 -4.71
N LEU A 115 -11.63 8.25 -4.63
CA LEU A 115 -11.30 9.60 -4.16
C LEU A 115 -11.82 10.71 -5.07
N ILE A 116 -11.86 10.51 -6.38
CA ILE A 116 -12.40 11.51 -7.32
C ILE A 116 -13.88 11.83 -7.04
N GLN A 117 -14.64 10.92 -6.43
CA GLN A 117 -16.07 11.13 -6.10
C GLN A 117 -16.28 12.23 -5.06
N VAL A 118 -15.22 12.68 -4.37
CA VAL A 118 -15.22 13.91 -3.56
C VAL A 118 -15.73 15.10 -4.39
N ASN A 119 -15.38 15.16 -5.68
CA ASN A 119 -15.82 16.22 -6.61
C ASN A 119 -17.29 16.17 -6.98
N ASP A 120 -18.01 15.10 -6.63
CA ASP A 120 -19.45 14.97 -6.89
C ASP A 120 -20.31 15.54 -5.74
N VAL A 121 -19.69 15.98 -4.64
CA VAL A 121 -20.39 16.65 -3.53
C VAL A 121 -21.20 17.85 -4.01
N PRO A 122 -20.66 18.80 -4.81
CA PRO A 122 -21.46 19.91 -5.34
C PRO A 122 -22.64 19.47 -6.20
N LYS A 123 -22.44 18.48 -7.06
CA LYS A 123 -23.49 17.98 -7.97
C LYS A 123 -24.65 17.34 -7.19
N SER A 124 -24.34 16.71 -6.06
CA SER A 124 -25.30 15.98 -5.23
C SER A 124 -26.28 16.88 -4.47
N TYR A 125 -25.95 18.16 -4.30
CA TYR A 125 -26.74 19.11 -3.50
C TYR A 125 -27.26 20.30 -4.29
N ARG A 126 -26.51 20.79 -5.28
CA ARG A 126 -26.89 21.94 -6.11
C ARG A 126 -28.23 21.70 -6.81
N TRP A 127 -29.22 22.54 -6.51
CA TRP A 127 -30.57 22.46 -7.09
C TRP A 127 -31.34 21.18 -6.76
N THR A 128 -30.98 20.49 -5.68
CA THR A 128 -31.68 19.29 -5.23
C THR A 128 -32.53 19.58 -4.00
N LYS A 129 -33.65 18.84 -3.85
CA LYS A 129 -34.42 18.83 -2.60
C LYS A 129 -33.79 17.92 -1.54
N LYS A 130 -32.53 17.51 -1.72
CA LYS A 130 -31.86 16.57 -0.82
C LYS A 130 -31.77 17.19 0.58
N PRO A 131 -32.14 16.45 1.64
CA PRO A 131 -32.01 16.92 3.01
C PRO A 131 -30.54 17.10 3.37
N MET A 132 -30.29 17.84 4.45
CA MET A 132 -28.94 17.99 5.00
C MET A 132 -28.40 16.62 5.42
N SER A 133 -27.13 16.32 5.09
CA SER A 133 -26.58 15.00 5.40
C SER A 133 -26.33 14.81 6.89
N GLU A 134 -26.70 13.63 7.39
CA GLU A 134 -26.38 13.17 8.75
C GLU A 134 -25.15 12.26 8.80
N SER A 135 -24.66 11.82 7.62
CA SER A 135 -23.57 10.85 7.51
C SER A 135 -22.65 11.18 6.31
N HIS A 136 -21.49 10.52 6.27
CA HIS A 136 -20.51 10.60 5.19
C HIS A 136 -20.97 9.90 3.91
N LEU A 137 -20.30 10.17 2.80
CA LEU A 137 -20.60 9.55 1.52
C LEU A 137 -20.02 8.13 1.40
N GLN A 138 -20.75 7.25 0.70
CA GLN A 138 -20.45 5.82 0.54
C GLN A 138 -19.02 5.53 0.07
N TYR A 139 -18.39 6.41 -0.73
CA TYR A 139 -17.03 6.19 -1.24
C TYR A 139 -15.98 6.11 -0.11
N LEU A 140 -16.20 6.79 1.03
CA LEU A 140 -15.30 6.69 2.18
C LEU A 140 -15.40 5.30 2.83
N THR A 141 -16.60 4.73 2.91
CA THR A 141 -16.78 3.34 3.36
C THR A 141 -16.08 2.37 2.41
N SER A 142 -16.21 2.57 1.09
CA SER A 142 -15.51 1.76 0.09
C SER A 142 -13.99 1.83 0.21
N ILE A 143 -13.43 3.01 0.51
CA ILE A 143 -11.98 3.16 0.76
C ILE A 143 -11.57 2.37 2.01
N VAL A 144 -12.33 2.49 3.11
CA VAL A 144 -12.03 1.75 4.35
C VAL A 144 -12.08 0.25 4.13
N ASP A 145 -13.12 -0.23 3.47
CA ASP A 145 -13.27 -1.66 3.17
C ASP A 145 -12.16 -2.18 2.25
N TYR A 146 -11.74 -1.37 1.27
CA TYR A 146 -10.61 -1.68 0.41
C TYR A 146 -9.29 -1.79 1.18
N LEU A 147 -9.01 -0.84 2.07
CA LEU A 147 -7.79 -0.85 2.89
C LEU A 147 -7.76 -2.04 3.85
N LYS A 148 -8.90 -2.39 4.46
CA LYS A 148 -9.01 -3.60 5.29
C LYS A 148 -8.75 -4.86 4.48
N LYS A 149 -9.36 -4.97 3.30
CA LYS A 149 -9.14 -6.10 2.40
C LYS A 149 -7.68 -6.23 1.97
N LEU A 150 -7.01 -5.10 1.70
CA LEU A 150 -5.59 -5.09 1.37
C LEU A 150 -4.75 -5.64 2.53
N GLU A 151 -5.04 -5.20 3.76
CA GLU A 151 -4.38 -5.68 4.98
C GLU A 151 -4.62 -7.18 5.22
N ASP A 152 -5.86 -7.65 5.02
CA ASP A 152 -6.22 -9.07 5.11
C ASP A 152 -5.51 -9.91 4.04
N ASP A 153 -5.37 -9.40 2.82
CA ASP A 153 -4.65 -10.08 1.75
C ASP A 153 -3.15 -10.20 2.11
N PHE A 154 -2.50 -9.17 2.65
CA PHE A 154 -1.12 -9.28 3.14
C PHE A 154 -0.96 -10.40 4.18
N ASN A 155 -1.88 -10.49 5.15
CA ASN A 155 -1.86 -11.55 6.16
C ASN A 155 -2.10 -12.93 5.53
N THR A 156 -2.99 -13.02 4.54
CA THR A 156 -3.32 -14.28 3.84
C THR A 156 -2.13 -14.82 3.06
N TYR A 157 -1.39 -13.95 2.37
CA TYR A 157 -0.19 -14.36 1.65
C TYR A 157 0.99 -14.59 2.59
N GLY A 158 0.98 -14.03 3.81
CA GLY A 158 2.02 -14.21 4.81
C GLY A 158 3.27 -13.37 4.52
N VAL A 159 3.05 -12.11 4.11
CA VAL A 159 4.10 -11.10 3.99
C VAL A 159 4.56 -10.68 5.38
N GLU A 160 5.87 -10.46 5.55
CA GLU A 160 6.45 -10.02 6.83
C GLU A 160 5.81 -8.73 7.35
N ASP A 161 5.63 -8.65 8.68
CA ASP A 161 4.94 -7.55 9.34
C ASP A 161 5.58 -6.19 9.04
N GLU A 162 6.91 -6.09 9.02
CA GLU A 162 7.62 -4.84 8.73
C GLU A 162 7.28 -4.31 7.32
N VAL A 163 7.28 -5.20 6.31
CA VAL A 163 6.96 -4.84 4.93
C VAL A 163 5.47 -4.47 4.83
N LYS A 164 4.59 -5.29 5.41
CA LYS A 164 3.14 -5.05 5.46
C LYS A 164 2.82 -3.67 6.05
N GLU A 165 3.33 -3.37 7.25
CA GLU A 165 3.08 -2.11 7.95
C GLU A 165 3.55 -0.92 7.12
N LYS A 166 4.78 -0.99 6.60
CA LYS A 166 5.35 0.06 5.75
C LYS A 166 4.48 0.33 4.52
N LYS A 167 4.00 -0.72 3.84
CA LYS A 167 3.16 -0.57 2.63
C LYS A 167 1.77 -0.04 2.96
N ILE A 168 1.16 -0.53 4.04
CA ILE A 168 -0.16 -0.06 4.49
C ILE A 168 -0.11 1.42 4.89
N ILE A 169 0.95 1.84 5.60
CA ILE A 169 1.17 3.25 5.95
C ILE A 169 1.28 4.10 4.68
N GLU A 170 2.11 3.69 3.73
CA GLU A 170 2.31 4.43 2.47
C GLU A 170 0.99 4.63 1.69
N VAL A 171 0.16 3.59 1.59
CA VAL A 171 -1.16 3.70 0.94
C VAL A 171 -2.09 4.61 1.73
N ARG A 172 -2.14 4.51 3.07
CA ARG A 172 -2.98 5.35 3.93
C ARG A 172 -2.59 6.83 3.83
N GLU A 173 -1.29 7.13 3.83
CA GLU A 173 -0.76 8.49 3.65
C GLU A 173 -1.15 9.06 2.28
N TYR A 174 -1.02 8.27 1.22
CA TYR A 174 -1.45 8.69 -0.11
C TYR A 174 -2.95 9.05 -0.17
N VAL A 175 -3.81 8.22 0.44
CA VAL A 175 -5.26 8.49 0.50
C VAL A 175 -5.51 9.79 1.27
N LYS A 176 -4.84 9.98 2.41
CA LYS A 176 -4.95 11.20 3.23
C LYS A 176 -4.60 12.45 2.44
N ASP A 177 -3.45 12.46 1.81
CA ASP A 177 -2.96 13.65 1.10
C ASP A 177 -3.83 13.97 -0.10
N THR A 178 -4.27 12.93 -0.82
CA THR A 178 -5.17 13.09 -1.96
C THR A 178 -6.54 13.60 -1.55
N PHE A 179 -7.13 13.04 -0.49
CA PHE A 179 -8.41 13.49 0.04
C PHE A 179 -8.35 14.95 0.52
N ASN A 180 -7.32 15.31 1.28
CA ASN A 180 -7.13 16.67 1.78
C ASN A 180 -6.99 17.68 0.63
N ARG A 181 -6.21 17.32 -0.40
CA ARG A 181 -6.02 18.13 -1.60
C ARG A 181 -7.34 18.33 -2.35
N LEU A 182 -8.08 17.25 -2.62
CA LEU A 182 -9.35 17.32 -3.34
C LEU A 182 -10.41 18.12 -2.58
N SER A 183 -10.52 17.88 -1.27
CA SER A 183 -11.47 18.60 -0.41
C SER A 183 -11.14 20.09 -0.33
N SER A 184 -9.87 20.45 -0.15
CA SER A 184 -9.42 21.84 -0.12
C SER A 184 -9.72 22.57 -1.44
N ASN A 185 -9.55 21.87 -2.56
CA ASN A 185 -9.85 22.41 -3.89
C ASN A 185 -11.35 22.65 -4.13
N LEU A 186 -12.24 22.02 -3.36
CA LEU A 186 -13.69 22.21 -3.47
C LEU A 186 -14.23 23.32 -2.58
N ILE A 187 -13.61 23.56 -1.41
CA ILE A 187 -14.11 24.55 -0.43
C ILE A 187 -14.19 25.95 -1.07
N GLN A 188 -13.13 26.40 -1.75
CA GLN A 188 -13.10 27.75 -2.33
C GLN A 188 -14.13 27.96 -3.46
N PRO A 189 -14.24 27.08 -4.48
CA PRO A 189 -15.26 27.20 -5.52
C PRO A 189 -16.69 27.19 -4.99
N ILE A 190 -16.97 26.38 -3.95
CA ILE A 190 -18.28 26.33 -3.30
C ILE A 190 -18.60 27.70 -2.69
N GLN A 191 -17.71 28.22 -1.84
CA GLN A 191 -17.88 29.53 -1.20
C GLN A 191 -18.05 30.66 -2.22
N GLN A 192 -17.26 30.67 -3.30
CA GLN A 192 -17.36 31.68 -4.36
C GLN A 192 -18.69 31.60 -5.13
N THR A 193 -19.13 30.39 -5.46
CA THR A 193 -20.40 30.17 -6.18
C THR A 193 -21.57 30.66 -5.34
N PHE A 194 -21.57 30.37 -4.03
CA PHE A 194 -22.65 30.80 -3.13
C PHE A 194 -22.60 32.28 -2.81
N SER A 195 -21.42 32.87 -2.60
CA SER A 195 -21.27 34.33 -2.49
C SER A 195 -21.84 35.07 -3.70
N SER A 196 -21.61 34.52 -4.90
CA SER A 196 -22.17 35.08 -6.15
C SER A 196 -23.70 34.93 -6.19
N LEU A 197 -24.24 33.74 -5.90
CA LEU A 197 -25.68 33.50 -5.85
C LEU A 197 -26.39 34.37 -4.82
N GLN A 198 -25.79 34.59 -3.65
CA GLN A 198 -26.35 35.44 -2.60
C GLN A 198 -26.37 36.91 -3.04
N ARG A 199 -25.35 37.40 -3.75
CA ARG A 199 -25.37 38.74 -4.37
C ARG A 199 -26.46 38.88 -5.43
N PHE A 200 -26.70 37.84 -6.24
CA PHE A 200 -27.80 37.83 -7.20
C PHE A 200 -29.16 37.82 -6.51
N LYS A 201 -29.35 36.95 -5.50
CA LYS A 201 -30.58 36.87 -4.73
C LYS A 201 -30.89 38.16 -3.98
N ASN A 202 -29.89 38.79 -3.35
CA ASN A 202 -30.08 40.08 -2.67
C ASN A 202 -30.45 41.22 -3.65
N ARG A 203 -30.03 41.15 -4.92
CA ARG A 203 -30.47 42.10 -5.97
C ARG A 203 -31.90 41.83 -6.47
N GLU A 204 -32.36 40.58 -6.43
CA GLU A 204 -33.75 40.21 -6.76
C GLU A 204 -34.71 40.51 -5.59
N ASP A 205 -34.28 40.23 -4.35
CA ASP A 205 -35.06 40.42 -3.12
C ASP A 205 -35.23 41.92 -2.74
N GLU A 206 -34.44 42.85 -3.29
CA GLU A 206 -34.71 44.29 -3.21
C GLU A 206 -36.08 44.68 -3.82
N ASN A 207 -36.71 43.81 -4.62
CA ASN A 207 -38.05 43.99 -5.19
C ASN A 207 -39.13 43.04 -4.63
N ALA A 208 -38.79 42.09 -3.73
CA ALA A 208 -39.77 41.15 -3.18
C ALA A 208 -39.45 40.77 -1.73
N SER A 209 -40.33 41.17 -0.81
CA SER A 209 -40.21 40.85 0.61
C SER A 209 -40.39 39.36 0.91
N ASN A 210 -39.46 38.83 1.72
CA ASN A 210 -39.53 37.64 2.58
C ASN A 210 -39.65 36.25 1.91
N VAL A 211 -38.53 35.52 1.85
CA VAL A 211 -38.47 34.08 2.18
C VAL A 211 -37.16 33.75 2.93
N SER A 212 -37.22 33.76 4.26
CA SER A 212 -36.27 33.09 5.14
C SER A 212 -36.80 31.68 5.44
N GLY A 213 -35.98 30.62 5.29
CA GLY A 213 -36.38 29.30 5.80
C GLY A 213 -35.97 28.04 5.01
N SER A 214 -34.95 28.07 4.17
CA SER A 214 -34.32 26.82 3.69
C SER A 214 -32.84 26.92 4.02
N SER A 215 -32.28 25.92 4.72
CA SER A 215 -30.82 25.81 4.87
C SER A 215 -30.22 25.94 3.46
N SER A 216 -29.39 26.96 3.22
CA SER A 216 -28.76 27.19 1.92
C SER A 216 -28.11 25.90 1.44
N ASP A 217 -28.18 25.59 0.14
CA ASP A 217 -27.45 24.45 -0.43
C ASP A 217 -25.95 24.51 -0.06
N GLU A 218 -25.42 25.71 0.21
CA GLU A 218 -24.09 25.95 0.78
C GLU A 218 -23.89 25.24 2.11
N ALA A 219 -24.81 25.45 3.06
CA ALA A 219 -24.73 24.86 4.39
C ALA A 219 -24.81 23.33 4.31
N LYS A 220 -25.60 22.79 3.37
CA LYS A 220 -25.67 21.34 3.15
C LYS A 220 -24.37 20.78 2.56
N MET A 221 -23.77 21.48 1.60
CA MET A 221 -22.51 21.08 0.96
C MET A 221 -21.33 21.18 1.92
N LEU A 222 -21.23 22.28 2.68
CA LEU A 222 -20.20 22.46 3.71
C LEU A 222 -20.37 21.43 4.82
N LYS A 223 -21.60 21.14 5.28
CA LYS A 223 -21.84 20.10 6.28
C LYS A 223 -21.55 18.68 5.76
N GLN A 224 -21.81 18.39 4.48
CA GLN A 224 -21.39 17.10 3.90
C GLN A 224 -19.87 16.98 3.86
N LEU A 225 -19.16 18.04 3.48
CA LEU A 225 -17.69 18.06 3.52
C LEU A 225 -17.17 17.93 4.96
N GLU A 226 -17.80 18.62 5.91
CA GLU A 226 -17.49 18.50 7.34
C GLU A 226 -17.70 17.08 7.86
N ASN A 227 -18.83 16.44 7.55
CA ASN A 227 -19.08 15.04 7.91
C ASN A 227 -18.07 14.08 7.26
N ASN A 228 -17.69 14.32 6.00
CA ASN A 228 -16.67 13.52 5.31
C ASN A 228 -15.29 13.71 5.97
N MET A 229 -14.92 14.94 6.33
CA MET A 229 -13.67 15.24 7.04
C MET A 229 -13.66 14.69 8.46
N ALA A 230 -14.79 14.74 9.19
CA ALA A 230 -14.92 14.20 10.53
C ALA A 230 -14.81 12.67 10.53
N THR A 231 -15.52 12.00 9.62
CA THR A 231 -15.40 10.55 9.45
C THR A 231 -13.99 10.16 9.01
N TRP A 232 -13.35 10.97 8.15
CA TRP A 232 -11.96 10.77 7.79
C TRP A 232 -11.02 10.92 9.00
N ALA A 233 -11.24 11.93 9.86
CA ALA A 233 -10.49 12.10 11.09
C ALA A 233 -10.71 10.94 12.07
N ASP A 234 -11.92 10.37 12.13
CA ASP A 234 -12.22 9.18 12.94
C ASP A 234 -11.55 7.93 12.35
N ILE A 235 -11.54 7.77 11.02
CA ILE A 235 -10.78 6.72 10.32
C ILE A 235 -9.28 6.86 10.63
N GLN A 236 -8.74 8.09 10.64
CA GLN A 236 -7.36 8.37 11.01
C GLN A 236 -7.07 8.03 12.47
N LYS A 237 -7.97 8.42 13.38
CA LYS A 237 -7.83 8.16 14.80
C LYS A 237 -7.83 6.66 15.07
N LEU A 238 -8.75 5.91 14.47
CA LEU A 238 -8.77 4.45 14.53
C LEU A 238 -7.49 3.85 13.94
N ALA A 239 -7.02 4.33 12.79
CA ALA A 239 -5.78 3.84 12.18
C ALA A 239 -4.55 4.06 13.09
N ASN A 240 -4.49 5.18 13.80
CA ASN A 240 -3.41 5.48 14.74
C ASN A 240 -3.54 4.70 16.06
N GLU A 241 -4.77 4.51 16.57
CA GLU A 241 -5.02 3.72 17.79
C GLU A 241 -4.69 2.23 17.57
N PHE A 242 -4.97 1.70 16.37
CA PHE A 242 -4.53 0.34 15.99
C PHE A 242 -3.01 0.19 15.92
N GLN A 243 -2.29 1.21 15.43
CA GLN A 243 -0.82 1.21 15.42
C GLN A 243 -0.24 1.21 16.84
N VAL A 244 -0.80 2.02 17.75
CA VAL A 244 -0.36 2.06 19.16
C VAL A 244 -0.65 0.73 19.86
N ALA A 245 -1.79 0.10 19.57
CA ALA A 245 -2.16 -1.20 20.14
C ALA A 245 -1.24 -2.35 19.66
N GLN A 246 -0.88 -2.37 18.38
CA GLN A 246 0.05 -3.38 17.82
C GLN A 246 1.47 -3.22 18.37
N HIS A 247 1.96 -1.98 18.52
CA HIS A 247 3.26 -1.70 19.15
C HIS A 247 3.30 -2.16 20.63
N PHE A 248 2.19 -1.97 21.36
CA PHE A 248 2.04 -2.42 22.75
C PHE A 248 2.00 -3.95 22.91
N GLU A 249 1.40 -4.68 21.97
CA GLU A 249 1.41 -6.16 21.98
C GLU A 249 2.77 -6.75 21.59
N GLY A 250 3.51 -6.07 20.69
CA GLY A 250 4.89 -6.43 20.34
C GLY A 250 5.86 -6.26 21.50
N GLU A 251 5.75 -5.17 22.26
CA GLU A 251 6.58 -4.91 23.45
C GLU A 251 6.27 -5.88 24.59
N LYS A 252 5.01 -6.29 24.77
CA LYS A 252 4.63 -7.29 25.80
C LYS A 252 5.19 -8.68 25.51
N LYS A 253 5.26 -9.11 24.25
CA LYS A 253 5.88 -10.39 23.87
C LYS A 253 7.39 -10.40 24.09
N LEU A 254 8.04 -9.24 23.99
CA LEU A 254 9.47 -9.06 24.27
C LEU A 254 9.78 -8.92 25.78
N SER A 255 8.83 -8.46 26.60
CA SER A 255 9.02 -8.41 28.07
C SER A 255 8.76 -9.73 28.78
N ASP A 256 7.98 -10.62 28.15
CA ASP A 256 7.57 -11.91 28.71
C ASP A 256 8.43 -13.10 28.19
N SER A 257 9.50 -12.81 27.43
CA SER A 257 10.51 -13.77 26.94
C SER A 257 11.86 -13.57 27.63
#